data_AF-A0A7V3CWX2-F1
#
_entry.id   AF-A0A7V3CWX2-F1
#
_cell.length_a   1.000
_cell.length_b   1.000
_cell.length_c   1.000
_cell.angle_alpha   90.00
_cell.angle_beta   90.00
_cell.angle_gamma   90.00
#
_symmetry.space_group_name_H-M   'P 1'
#
loop_
_entity.id
_entity.type
_entity.pdbx_description
1 polymer ?
#
loop_
_entity_poly.entity_id
_entity_poly.type
_entity_poly.pdbx_seq_one_letter_code
_entity_poly.pdbx_strand_id
1 'polypeptide(L)'
;ILIYAGHNEYYGALGVGSTVSIGSSRKLVNLYLWLYNFKVTQLLRDAISWVWGLFKKTGETTEASNETLMSQMIGNSLIAYESDDFNKGIEQFEGNLIDMIEMIREKNVPVIIGKLTCNLRDQKPFVSLKTDKYPPADEVFQRANDEMNKGNISEAQNLFLLAKEYDALRFRAPEKINDVISDIGRKYNLPVVDIDSVFRELSPYKLVGYNLTVDHLHPNIDGYRLIAETFYKEMNKINLLPKGERANLTEAKADSILAANFPFTALDSTLANFSIIVLTGQYPFVPKGTPNYKMLNYKMSSIVDTIAAAIFNKQLKWETAHSKLAEYYLNRNEIDKFVREMEAIIAERTYYDVPYRTISAYLIDKGYIERAIPYLKKLDTIKSDFFSNKWLGQVYLKLNDAKTSLPYLQKAVQFKEADYQLWYNLAGAYYLNGNVDLAITSIERSLQLNPKNPLAINFYNQIKSLRQ
;
A
#
# COMPACT_ATOMS: atom_id res chain seq x y z
N ILE A 1 -13.11 10.08 -5.77
CA ILE A 1 -13.03 8.60 -5.87
C ILE A 1 -12.22 8.26 -7.10
N LEU A 2 -11.28 7.33 -7.00
CA LEU A 2 -10.49 6.82 -8.12
C LEU A 2 -10.90 5.36 -8.33
N ILE A 3 -11.28 4.99 -9.55
CA ILE A 3 -11.73 3.63 -9.86
C ILE A 3 -10.73 3.01 -10.85
N TYR A 4 -10.11 1.91 -10.43
CA TYR A 4 -9.29 1.03 -11.27
C TYR A 4 -9.77 -0.41 -11.00
N ALA A 5 -10.77 -0.86 -11.75
CA ALA A 5 -11.46 -2.13 -11.51
C ALA A 5 -12.04 -2.70 -12.81
N GLY A 6 -12.15 -4.04 -12.88
CA GLY A 6 -12.71 -4.80 -14.01
C GLY A 6 -11.92 -6.05 -14.39
N HIS A 7 -10.76 -6.27 -13.76
CA HIS A 7 -10.13 -7.60 -13.72
C HIS A 7 -10.97 -8.57 -12.89
N ASN A 8 -10.95 -9.86 -13.25
CA ASN A 8 -11.71 -10.93 -12.59
C ASN A 8 -13.24 -10.74 -12.56
N GLU A 9 -13.81 -9.82 -13.35
CA GLU A 9 -15.23 -9.47 -13.30
C GLU A 9 -16.14 -10.68 -13.61
N TYR A 10 -15.71 -11.55 -14.51
CA TYR A 10 -16.45 -12.76 -14.86
C TYR A 10 -16.59 -13.75 -13.71
N TYR A 11 -15.61 -13.81 -12.80
CA TYR A 11 -15.54 -14.84 -11.75
C TYR A 11 -15.71 -14.28 -10.34
N GLY A 12 -15.81 -12.96 -10.19
CA GLY A 12 -16.18 -12.31 -8.94
C GLY A 12 -17.52 -12.82 -8.40
N ALA A 13 -17.85 -12.50 -7.15
CA ALA A 13 -19.09 -12.95 -6.54
C ALA A 13 -20.29 -12.49 -7.40
N LEU A 14 -21.21 -13.42 -7.72
CA LEU A 14 -22.36 -13.20 -8.61
C LEU A 14 -21.99 -12.89 -10.07
N GLY A 15 -20.72 -13.08 -10.46
CA GLY A 15 -20.26 -13.02 -11.84
C GLY A 15 -20.78 -14.18 -12.69
N VAL A 16 -20.81 -13.99 -14.02
CA VAL A 16 -21.35 -14.97 -14.98
C VAL A 16 -20.64 -16.34 -14.90
N GLY A 17 -19.34 -16.36 -14.65
CA GLY A 17 -18.53 -17.56 -14.49
C GLY A 17 -18.36 -18.04 -13.04
N SER A 18 -18.99 -17.39 -12.06
CA SER A 18 -18.80 -17.70 -10.63
C SER A 18 -19.58 -18.93 -10.17
N THR A 19 -18.99 -19.74 -9.30
CA THR A 19 -19.71 -20.79 -8.56
C THR A 19 -20.69 -20.23 -7.53
N VAL A 20 -20.49 -18.97 -7.11
CA VAL A 20 -21.41 -18.24 -6.23
C VAL A 20 -22.31 -17.37 -7.11
N SER A 21 -23.24 -18.02 -7.81
CA SER A 21 -24.17 -17.38 -8.74
C SER A 21 -25.61 -17.83 -8.49
N ILE A 22 -26.57 -16.93 -8.74
CA ILE A 22 -28.02 -17.23 -8.74
C ILE A 22 -28.56 -17.18 -10.19
N GLY A 23 -27.65 -17.22 -11.17
CA GLY A 23 -27.90 -17.07 -12.60
C GLY A 23 -27.06 -15.96 -13.23
N SER A 24 -26.98 -15.92 -14.55
CA SER A 24 -26.17 -14.94 -15.31
C SER A 24 -26.91 -13.65 -15.66
N SER A 25 -28.16 -13.47 -15.21
CA SER A 25 -28.96 -12.26 -15.48
C SER A 25 -28.75 -11.20 -14.40
N ARG A 26 -28.24 -10.03 -14.79
CA ARG A 26 -28.10 -8.87 -13.89
C ARG A 26 -29.40 -8.47 -13.19
N LYS A 27 -30.55 -8.55 -13.87
CA LYS A 27 -31.86 -8.22 -13.26
C LYS A 27 -32.18 -9.12 -12.07
N LEU A 28 -31.88 -10.42 -12.19
CA LEU A 28 -32.11 -11.39 -11.12
C LEU A 28 -31.14 -11.17 -9.97
N VAL A 29 -29.86 -10.89 -10.29
CA VAL A 29 -28.85 -10.52 -9.29
C VAL A 29 -29.28 -9.28 -8.51
N ASN A 30 -29.72 -8.22 -9.18
CA ASN A 30 -30.18 -7.00 -8.53
C ASN A 30 -31.45 -7.22 -7.70
N LEU A 31 -32.39 -8.04 -8.17
CA LEU A 31 -33.56 -8.44 -7.38
C LEU A 31 -33.14 -9.18 -6.10
N TYR A 32 -32.19 -10.11 -6.20
CA TYR A 32 -31.66 -10.82 -5.05
C TYR A 32 -30.97 -9.86 -4.06
N LEU A 33 -30.11 -8.96 -4.53
CA LEU A 33 -29.45 -7.95 -3.69
C LEU A 33 -30.46 -7.02 -3.02
N TRP A 34 -31.51 -6.62 -3.74
CA TRP A 34 -32.61 -5.84 -3.17
C TRP A 34 -33.35 -6.62 -2.09
N LEU A 35 -33.69 -7.89 -2.34
CA LEU A 35 -34.31 -8.78 -1.36
C LEU A 35 -33.40 -8.99 -0.13
N TYR A 36 -32.09 -9.03 -0.32
CA TYR A 36 -31.12 -9.24 0.75
C TYR A 36 -31.12 -8.12 1.81
N ASN A 37 -31.64 -6.93 1.48
CA ASN A 37 -31.82 -5.84 2.44
C ASN A 37 -32.93 -6.10 3.48
N PHE A 38 -33.77 -7.12 3.26
CA PHE A 38 -34.84 -7.46 4.20
C PHE A 38 -34.38 -8.52 5.20
N LYS A 39 -34.63 -8.27 6.50
CA LYS A 39 -34.33 -9.23 7.58
C LYS A 39 -34.97 -10.60 7.37
N VAL A 40 -36.13 -10.65 6.71
CA VAL A 40 -36.82 -11.90 6.37
C VAL A 40 -36.00 -12.72 5.39
N THR A 41 -35.44 -12.10 4.35
CA THR A 41 -34.58 -12.77 3.38
C THR A 41 -33.28 -13.26 4.03
N GLN A 42 -32.68 -12.47 4.92
CA GLN A 42 -31.50 -12.87 5.69
C GLN A 42 -31.83 -14.06 6.61
N LEU A 43 -32.95 -14.00 7.34
CA LEU A 43 -33.42 -15.08 8.20
C LEU A 43 -33.70 -16.36 7.41
N LEU A 44 -34.35 -16.26 6.25
CA LEU A 44 -34.61 -17.40 5.37
C LEU A 44 -33.31 -18.01 4.84
N ARG A 45 -32.37 -17.18 4.40
CA ARG A 45 -31.03 -17.64 3.98
C ARG A 45 -30.33 -18.38 5.13
N ASP A 46 -30.32 -17.80 6.31
CA ASP A 46 -29.65 -18.36 7.48
C ASP A 46 -30.32 -19.66 7.93
N ALA A 47 -31.66 -19.75 7.86
CA ALA A 47 -32.41 -20.97 8.12
C ALA A 47 -32.07 -22.07 7.09
N ILE A 48 -32.01 -21.74 5.79
CA ILE A 48 -31.62 -22.68 4.73
C ILE A 48 -30.17 -23.15 4.94
N SER A 49 -29.25 -22.22 5.22
CA SER A 49 -27.84 -22.53 5.50
C SER A 49 -27.68 -23.41 6.74
N TRP A 50 -28.48 -23.17 7.79
CA TRP A 50 -28.49 -23.98 9.00
C TRP A 50 -29.02 -25.40 8.72
N VAL A 51 -30.14 -25.54 7.99
CA VAL A 51 -30.68 -26.85 7.58
C VAL A 51 -29.65 -27.61 6.73
N TRP A 52 -29.03 -26.96 5.74
CA TRP A 52 -27.97 -27.57 4.94
C TRP A 52 -26.75 -27.97 5.77
N GLY A 53 -26.37 -27.16 6.77
CA GLY A 53 -25.29 -27.47 7.71
C GLY A 53 -25.57 -28.71 8.58
N LEU A 54 -26.84 -28.98 8.89
CA LEU A 54 -27.24 -30.20 9.60
C LEU A 54 -27.09 -31.45 8.73
N PHE A 55 -27.40 -31.37 7.43
CA PHE A 55 -27.21 -32.47 6.48
C PHE A 55 -25.75 -32.70 6.06
N LYS A 56 -24.90 -31.65 6.12
CA LYS A 56 -23.47 -31.76 5.78
C LYS A 56 -22.63 -32.37 6.91
N LYS A 57 -23.12 -32.33 8.16
CA LYS A 57 -22.44 -32.91 9.34
C LYS A 57 -22.35 -34.45 9.33
N THR A 58 -23.04 -35.12 8.41
CA THR A 58 -23.03 -36.59 8.25
C THR A 58 -22.14 -37.08 7.10
N GLY A 59 -21.42 -36.19 6.40
CA GLY A 59 -20.47 -36.54 5.34
C GLY A 59 -19.06 -36.04 5.66
N GLU A 60 -18.07 -36.86 5.32
CA GLU A 60 -16.63 -36.73 5.59
C GLU A 60 -16.08 -35.30 5.65
N THR A 61 -15.31 -35.02 6.71
CA THR A 61 -14.39 -33.88 6.79
C THR A 61 -13.28 -34.07 5.77
N THR A 62 -13.49 -33.58 4.55
CA THR A 62 -12.40 -33.37 3.61
C THR A 62 -11.43 -32.34 4.20
N GLU A 63 -10.14 -32.65 4.14
CA GLU A 63 -9.04 -31.78 4.55
C GLU A 63 -9.27 -30.36 4.00
N ALA A 64 -9.00 -29.35 4.82
CA ALA A 64 -9.07 -27.95 4.40
C ALA A 64 -8.18 -27.77 3.17
N SER A 65 -8.79 -27.69 1.98
CA SER A 65 -8.06 -27.52 0.73
C SER A 65 -7.23 -26.25 0.81
N ASN A 66 -5.90 -26.34 0.65
CA ASN A 66 -4.98 -25.19 0.55
C ASN A 66 -5.16 -24.37 -0.74
N GLU A 67 -6.35 -24.44 -1.34
CA GLU A 67 -6.75 -23.77 -2.57
C GLU A 67 -7.05 -22.29 -2.31
N THR A 68 -6.69 -21.42 -3.26
CA THR A 68 -7.04 -19.99 -3.18
C THR A 68 -8.54 -19.81 -3.33
N LEU A 69 -9.09 -18.76 -2.72
CA LEU A 69 -10.50 -18.40 -2.89
C LEU A 69 -10.88 -18.32 -4.38
N MET A 70 -9.98 -17.79 -5.22
CA MET A 70 -10.22 -17.67 -6.65
C MET A 70 -10.28 -19.04 -7.34
N SER A 71 -9.44 -20.02 -6.98
CA SER A 71 -9.54 -21.37 -7.55
C SER A 71 -10.85 -22.07 -7.20
N GLN A 72 -11.43 -21.77 -6.03
CA GLN A 72 -12.73 -22.27 -5.59
C GLN A 72 -13.91 -21.60 -6.34
N MET A 73 -13.74 -20.34 -6.75
CA MET A 73 -14.79 -19.55 -7.40
C MET A 73 -14.96 -19.82 -8.91
N ILE A 74 -13.93 -20.33 -9.60
CA ILE A 74 -13.94 -20.58 -11.06
C ILE A 74 -14.91 -21.70 -11.47
N GLY A 75 -15.15 -22.68 -10.59
CA GLY A 75 -15.92 -23.88 -10.94
C GLY A 75 -15.35 -24.58 -12.17
N ASN A 76 -16.22 -24.87 -13.14
CA ASN A 76 -15.87 -25.40 -14.47
C ASN A 76 -16.17 -24.40 -15.62
N SER A 77 -16.49 -23.13 -15.31
CA SER A 77 -17.01 -22.21 -16.33
C SER A 77 -15.87 -21.54 -17.11
N LEU A 78 -15.64 -22.01 -18.34
CA LEU A 78 -14.74 -21.38 -19.29
C LEU A 78 -15.54 -20.47 -20.22
N ILE A 79 -15.03 -19.27 -20.49
CA ILE A 79 -15.76 -18.24 -21.21
C ILE A 79 -15.05 -17.95 -22.53
N ALA A 80 -15.53 -18.59 -23.59
CA ALA A 80 -15.01 -18.41 -24.94
C ALA A 80 -15.20 -16.95 -25.42
N TYR A 81 -14.31 -16.49 -26.30
CA TYR A 81 -14.38 -15.15 -26.87
C TYR A 81 -15.67 -14.94 -27.68
N GLU A 82 -16.31 -13.79 -27.51
CA GLU A 82 -17.60 -13.42 -28.12
C GLU A 82 -18.78 -14.40 -27.85
N SER A 83 -18.66 -15.29 -26.86
CA SER A 83 -19.78 -16.13 -26.41
C SER A 83 -20.90 -15.33 -25.74
N ASP A 84 -22.07 -15.93 -25.55
CA ASP A 84 -23.16 -15.29 -24.80
C ASP A 84 -22.76 -14.91 -23.38
N ASP A 85 -22.01 -15.77 -22.69
CA ASP A 85 -21.53 -15.51 -21.34
C ASP A 85 -20.44 -14.44 -21.31
N PHE A 86 -19.63 -14.31 -22.38
CA PHE A 86 -18.75 -13.17 -22.57
C PHE A 86 -19.55 -11.86 -22.60
N ASN A 87 -20.57 -11.79 -23.47
CA ASN A 87 -21.38 -10.58 -23.63
C ASN A 87 -22.16 -10.22 -22.35
N LYS A 88 -22.71 -11.21 -21.64
CA LYS A 88 -23.38 -10.99 -20.35
C LYS A 88 -22.43 -10.45 -19.28
N GLY A 89 -21.17 -10.89 -19.26
CA GLY A 89 -20.19 -10.37 -18.32
C GLY A 89 -19.85 -8.91 -18.59
N ILE A 90 -19.74 -8.52 -19.87
CA ILE A 90 -19.59 -7.11 -20.26
C ILE A 90 -20.81 -6.27 -19.86
N GLU A 91 -22.02 -6.75 -20.13
CA GLU A 91 -23.27 -6.06 -19.74
C GLU A 91 -23.38 -5.91 -18.22
N GLN A 92 -22.98 -6.94 -17.48
CA GLN A 92 -22.94 -6.92 -16.02
C GLN A 92 -21.98 -5.85 -15.51
N PHE A 93 -20.74 -5.83 -16.03
CA PHE A 93 -19.73 -4.82 -15.70
C PHE A 93 -20.24 -3.41 -15.97
N GLU A 94 -20.74 -3.16 -17.19
CA GLU A 94 -21.25 -1.86 -17.62
C GLU A 94 -22.36 -1.39 -16.67
N GLY A 95 -23.35 -2.24 -16.40
CA GLY A 95 -24.45 -1.91 -15.50
C GLY A 95 -23.99 -1.63 -14.07
N ASN A 96 -23.05 -2.43 -13.54
CA ASN A 96 -22.50 -2.23 -12.20
C ASN A 96 -21.73 -0.91 -12.10
N LEU A 97 -20.89 -0.60 -13.10
CA LEU A 97 -20.12 0.63 -13.14
C LEU A 97 -21.04 1.85 -13.29
N ILE A 98 -22.11 1.76 -14.10
CA ILE A 98 -23.13 2.80 -14.19
C ILE A 98 -23.77 3.06 -12.82
N ASP A 99 -24.25 2.04 -12.12
CA ASP A 99 -24.85 2.19 -10.79
C ASP A 99 -23.88 2.88 -9.82
N MET A 100 -22.60 2.44 -9.82
CA MET A 100 -21.56 3.05 -8.99
C MET A 100 -21.37 4.54 -9.30
N ILE A 101 -21.27 4.90 -10.58
CA ILE A 101 -21.11 6.28 -11.01
C ILE A 101 -22.33 7.13 -10.61
N GLU A 102 -23.55 6.62 -10.79
CA GLU A 102 -24.78 7.31 -10.42
C GLU A 102 -24.85 7.56 -8.91
N MET A 103 -24.59 6.54 -8.08
CA MET A 103 -24.52 6.67 -6.62
C MET A 103 -23.48 7.72 -6.18
N ILE A 104 -22.33 7.76 -6.83
CA ILE A 104 -21.25 8.72 -6.51
C ILE A 104 -21.66 10.15 -6.89
N ARG A 105 -22.26 10.31 -8.07
CA ARG A 105 -22.70 11.63 -8.59
C ARG A 105 -23.86 12.20 -7.79
N GLU A 106 -24.80 11.38 -7.34
CA GLU A 106 -25.87 11.80 -6.42
C GLU A 106 -25.33 12.45 -5.14
N LYS A 107 -24.12 12.06 -4.71
CA LYS A 107 -23.43 12.64 -3.55
C LYS A 107 -22.48 13.78 -3.90
N ASN A 108 -22.44 14.23 -5.15
CA ASN A 108 -21.53 15.28 -5.65
C ASN A 108 -20.05 14.97 -5.36
N VAL A 109 -19.66 13.69 -5.36
CA VAL A 109 -18.28 13.29 -5.14
C VAL A 109 -17.58 13.18 -6.50
N PRO A 110 -16.44 13.87 -6.72
CA PRO A 110 -15.68 13.74 -7.96
C PRO A 110 -15.18 12.31 -8.18
N VAL A 111 -15.19 11.86 -9.44
CA VAL A 111 -14.75 10.52 -9.82
C VAL A 111 -13.83 10.57 -11.03
N ILE A 112 -12.77 9.76 -11.00
CA ILE A 112 -11.88 9.50 -12.12
C ILE A 112 -11.84 7.99 -12.32
N ILE A 113 -12.03 7.54 -13.55
CA ILE A 113 -12.02 6.11 -13.91
C ILE A 113 -10.75 5.81 -14.72
N GLY A 114 -10.09 4.69 -14.46
CA GLY A 114 -8.85 4.31 -15.12
C GLY A 114 -9.03 3.06 -15.97
N LYS A 115 -8.48 3.09 -17.19
CA LYS A 115 -8.36 1.92 -18.04
C LYS A 115 -7.44 0.88 -17.42
N LEU A 116 -7.68 -0.39 -17.73
CA LEU A 116 -6.98 -1.53 -17.17
C LEU A 116 -5.79 -1.92 -18.05
N THR A 117 -4.72 -2.35 -17.38
CA THR A 117 -3.51 -2.89 -18.02
C THR A 117 -3.20 -4.28 -17.47
N CYS A 118 -2.52 -5.11 -18.24
CA CYS A 118 -2.12 -6.44 -17.81
C CYS A 118 -0.89 -6.93 -18.55
N ASN A 119 -0.29 -8.02 -18.06
CA ASN A 119 0.87 -8.63 -18.69
C ASN A 119 0.44 -9.37 -19.98
N LEU A 120 0.89 -8.83 -21.12
CA LEU A 120 0.69 -9.42 -22.45
C LEU A 120 1.91 -10.24 -22.88
N ARG A 121 3.11 -9.80 -22.50
CA ARG A 121 4.37 -10.33 -23.02
C ARG A 121 4.74 -11.68 -22.43
N ASP A 122 4.73 -11.76 -21.11
CA ASP A 122 5.35 -12.85 -20.37
C ASP A 122 4.31 -13.84 -19.82
N GLN A 123 3.04 -13.46 -19.81
CA GLN A 123 1.94 -14.30 -19.33
C GLN A 123 1.26 -15.06 -20.47
N LYS A 124 1.54 -16.36 -20.55
CA LYS A 124 0.81 -17.31 -21.40
C LYS A 124 -0.69 -17.35 -21.00
N PRO A 125 -1.62 -17.52 -21.96
CA PRO A 125 -3.01 -17.86 -21.66
C PRO A 125 -3.14 -19.04 -20.70
N PHE A 126 -4.04 -18.93 -19.74
CA PHE A 126 -4.25 -19.98 -18.73
C PHE A 126 -4.98 -21.18 -19.31
N VAL A 127 -6.05 -20.94 -20.08
CA VAL A 127 -6.86 -22.01 -20.68
C VAL A 127 -7.14 -21.66 -22.14
N SER A 128 -6.80 -22.59 -23.02
CA SER A 128 -7.02 -22.44 -24.46
C SER A 128 -8.17 -23.33 -24.90
N LEU A 129 -9.14 -22.75 -25.60
CA LEU A 129 -10.25 -23.46 -26.22
C LEU A 129 -10.17 -23.30 -27.73
N LYS A 130 -10.33 -24.41 -28.45
CA LYS A 130 -10.57 -24.37 -29.88
C LYS A 130 -12.07 -24.12 -30.10
N THR A 131 -12.40 -23.09 -30.86
CA THR A 131 -13.77 -22.81 -31.31
C THR A 131 -13.83 -22.88 -32.83
N ASP A 132 -15.03 -22.90 -33.41
CA ASP A 132 -15.17 -22.88 -34.87
C ASP A 132 -14.68 -21.56 -35.49
N LYS A 133 -14.74 -20.46 -34.73
CA LYS A 133 -14.42 -19.10 -35.19
C LYS A 133 -13.00 -18.64 -34.84
N TYR A 134 -12.46 -19.10 -33.70
CA TYR A 134 -11.19 -18.63 -33.16
C TYR A 134 -10.23 -19.78 -32.83
N PRO A 135 -8.93 -19.61 -33.14
CA PRO A 135 -7.90 -20.59 -32.81
C PRO A 135 -7.65 -20.65 -31.29
N PRO A 136 -7.01 -21.72 -30.79
CA PRO A 136 -6.56 -21.82 -29.41
C PRO A 136 -5.64 -20.65 -29.01
N ALA A 137 -5.85 -20.12 -27.81
CA ALA A 137 -5.10 -18.96 -27.31
C ALA A 137 -3.60 -19.20 -27.20
N ASP A 138 -3.19 -20.40 -26.80
CA ASP A 138 -1.78 -20.78 -26.68
C ASP A 138 -1.06 -20.90 -28.02
N GLU A 139 -1.73 -21.38 -29.06
CA GLU A 139 -1.21 -21.37 -30.43
C GLU A 139 -0.96 -19.93 -30.91
N VAL A 140 -1.91 -19.02 -30.65
CA VAL A 140 -1.76 -17.60 -30.99
C VAL A 140 -0.61 -16.96 -30.19
N PHE A 141 -0.45 -17.32 -28.91
CA PHE A 141 0.67 -16.85 -28.09
C PHE A 141 2.02 -17.35 -28.62
N GLN A 142 2.10 -18.61 -29.07
CA GLN A 142 3.32 -19.16 -29.68
C GLN A 142 3.67 -18.40 -30.97
N ARG A 143 2.68 -18.18 -31.85
CA ARG A 143 2.86 -17.36 -33.06
C ARG A 143 3.33 -15.94 -32.74
N ALA A 144 2.82 -15.32 -31.67
CA ALA A 144 3.27 -14.01 -31.21
C ALA A 144 4.76 -14.01 -30.87
N ASN A 145 5.24 -15.06 -30.18
CA ASN A 145 6.66 -15.23 -29.87
C ASN A 145 7.50 -15.47 -31.14
N ASP A 146 7.00 -16.24 -32.10
CA ASP A 146 7.69 -16.48 -33.36
C ASP A 146 7.86 -15.18 -34.16
N GLU A 147 6.82 -14.36 -34.25
CA GLU A 147 6.89 -13.04 -34.92
C GLU A 147 7.81 -12.07 -34.16
N MET A 148 7.82 -12.12 -32.82
CA MET A 148 8.76 -11.36 -32.00
C MET A 148 10.22 -11.75 -32.31
N ASN A 149 10.49 -13.06 -32.42
CA ASN A 149 11.83 -13.58 -32.75
C ASN A 149 12.28 -13.22 -34.17
N LYS A 150 11.34 -13.05 -35.10
CA LYS A 150 11.61 -12.57 -36.47
C LYS A 150 11.82 -11.05 -36.55
N GLY A 151 11.58 -10.31 -35.47
CA GLY A 151 11.63 -8.85 -35.45
C GLY A 151 10.37 -8.15 -35.97
N ASN A 152 9.28 -8.91 -36.22
CA ASN A 152 8.01 -8.38 -36.68
C ASN A 152 7.18 -7.85 -35.50
N ILE A 153 7.65 -6.77 -34.87
CA ILE A 153 7.14 -6.29 -33.57
C ILE A 153 5.65 -5.94 -33.61
N SER A 154 5.17 -5.24 -34.64
CA SER A 154 3.76 -4.83 -34.73
C SER A 154 2.80 -6.01 -34.83
N GLU A 155 3.19 -7.05 -35.58
CA GLU A 155 2.36 -8.26 -35.70
C GLU A 155 2.37 -9.06 -34.40
N ALA A 156 3.54 -9.19 -33.77
CA ALA A 156 3.66 -9.83 -32.46
C ALA A 156 2.77 -9.12 -31.41
N GLN A 157 2.74 -7.79 -31.40
CA GLN A 157 1.86 -7.01 -30.51
C GLN A 157 0.39 -7.40 -30.66
N ASN A 158 -0.10 -7.44 -31.90
CA ASN A 158 -1.47 -7.84 -32.19
C ASN A 158 -1.75 -9.28 -31.75
N LEU A 159 -0.83 -10.21 -32.02
CA LEU A 159 -0.99 -11.61 -31.64
C LEU A 159 -0.97 -11.82 -30.12
N PHE A 160 -0.13 -11.11 -29.37
CA PHE A 160 -0.17 -11.15 -27.90
C PHE A 160 -1.49 -10.63 -27.34
N LEU A 161 -2.05 -9.58 -27.94
CA LEU A 161 -3.37 -9.08 -27.57
C LEU A 161 -4.46 -10.12 -27.85
N LEU A 162 -4.47 -10.72 -29.04
CA LEU A 162 -5.44 -11.77 -29.40
C LEU A 162 -5.30 -13.01 -28.52
N ALA A 163 -4.08 -13.41 -28.16
CA ALA A 163 -3.86 -14.51 -27.22
C ALA A 163 -4.50 -14.24 -25.85
N LYS A 164 -4.43 -13.00 -25.35
CA LYS A 164 -5.20 -12.60 -24.15
C LYS A 164 -6.70 -12.68 -24.40
N GLU A 165 -7.20 -12.14 -25.51
CA GLU A 165 -8.65 -12.11 -25.80
C GLU A 165 -9.25 -13.52 -25.90
N TYR A 166 -8.48 -14.48 -26.42
CA TYR A 166 -8.88 -15.88 -26.58
C TYR A 166 -8.65 -16.74 -25.34
N ASP A 167 -8.00 -16.22 -24.29
CA ASP A 167 -7.85 -16.91 -23.01
C ASP A 167 -9.24 -17.18 -22.41
N ALA A 168 -9.60 -18.46 -22.33
CA ALA A 168 -10.92 -18.88 -21.89
C ALA A 168 -11.11 -18.72 -20.37
N LEU A 169 -10.01 -18.56 -19.61
CA LEU A 169 -10.04 -18.19 -18.22
C LEU A 169 -9.81 -16.67 -18.08
N ARG A 170 -10.93 -15.93 -18.09
CA ARG A 170 -10.98 -14.46 -18.14
C ARG A 170 -10.67 -13.75 -16.83
N PHE A 171 -9.48 -13.96 -16.30
CA PHE A 171 -8.94 -13.17 -15.18
C PHE A 171 -8.44 -11.80 -15.64
N ARG A 172 -7.71 -11.80 -16.76
CA ARG A 172 -7.36 -10.56 -17.46
C ARG A 172 -8.62 -10.00 -18.13
N ALA A 173 -8.82 -8.70 -17.99
CA ALA A 173 -9.96 -8.02 -18.58
C ALA A 173 -9.81 -8.00 -20.12
N PRO A 174 -10.87 -8.32 -20.88
CA PRO A 174 -10.84 -8.15 -22.33
C PRO A 174 -10.82 -6.66 -22.70
N GLU A 175 -10.38 -6.33 -23.91
CA GLU A 175 -10.34 -4.92 -24.38
C GLU A 175 -11.71 -4.24 -24.30
N LYS A 176 -12.78 -5.02 -24.46
CA LYS A 176 -14.15 -4.54 -24.35
C LYS A 176 -14.46 -3.85 -23.01
N ILE A 177 -13.78 -4.22 -21.92
CA ILE A 177 -13.90 -3.54 -20.62
C ILE A 177 -13.35 -2.11 -20.70
N ASN A 178 -12.21 -1.90 -21.37
CA ASN A 178 -11.64 -0.57 -21.59
C ASN A 178 -12.50 0.30 -22.52
N ASP A 179 -13.17 -0.33 -23.51
CA ASP A 179 -14.17 0.35 -24.33
C ASP A 179 -15.32 0.86 -23.47
N VAL A 180 -15.90 0.00 -22.62
CA VAL A 180 -16.99 0.37 -21.70
C VAL A 180 -16.58 1.50 -20.76
N ILE A 181 -15.36 1.44 -20.18
CA ILE A 181 -14.83 2.52 -19.33
C ILE A 181 -14.78 3.84 -20.12
N SER A 182 -14.33 3.81 -21.37
CA SER A 182 -14.27 4.99 -22.24
C SER A 182 -15.66 5.52 -22.59
N ASP A 183 -16.60 4.63 -22.88
CA ASP A 183 -17.99 4.96 -23.22
C ASP A 183 -18.72 5.61 -22.05
N ILE A 184 -18.59 5.04 -20.85
CA ILE A 184 -19.13 5.62 -19.61
C ILE A 184 -18.46 6.97 -19.33
N GLY A 185 -17.15 7.08 -19.54
CA GLY A 185 -16.42 8.33 -19.46
C GLY A 185 -17.03 9.43 -20.32
N ARG A 186 -17.28 9.12 -21.60
CA ARG A 186 -17.95 10.05 -22.53
C ARG A 186 -19.39 10.35 -22.12
N LYS A 187 -20.18 9.32 -21.79
CA LYS A 187 -21.61 9.43 -21.43
C LYS A 187 -21.85 10.35 -20.23
N TYR A 188 -21.04 10.22 -19.18
CA TYR A 188 -21.17 11.01 -17.95
C TYR A 188 -20.24 12.22 -17.90
N ASN A 189 -19.47 12.48 -18.97
CA ASN A 189 -18.44 13.51 -19.02
C ASN A 189 -17.45 13.42 -17.84
N LEU A 190 -16.92 12.21 -17.61
CA LEU A 190 -15.98 11.89 -16.55
C LEU A 190 -14.54 11.87 -17.09
N PRO A 191 -13.55 12.30 -16.28
CA PRO A 191 -12.15 12.07 -16.59
C PRO A 191 -11.83 10.57 -16.64
N VAL A 192 -11.26 10.13 -17.77
CA VAL A 192 -10.74 8.77 -17.96
C VAL A 192 -9.23 8.84 -18.08
N VAL A 193 -8.51 8.04 -17.29
CA VAL A 193 -7.06 7.95 -17.37
C VAL A 193 -6.61 6.70 -18.14
N ASP A 194 -5.75 6.90 -19.15
CA ASP A 194 -5.24 5.85 -20.05
C ASP A 194 -4.02 5.12 -19.47
N ILE A 195 -4.21 4.47 -18.32
CA ILE A 195 -3.14 3.71 -17.62
C ILE A 195 -2.57 2.61 -18.52
N ASP A 196 -3.42 1.95 -19.33
CA ASP A 196 -3.02 0.94 -20.33
C ASP A 196 -1.97 1.48 -21.31
N SER A 197 -2.15 2.71 -21.77
CA SER A 197 -1.29 3.37 -22.73
C SER A 197 0.01 3.80 -22.07
N VAL A 198 -0.05 4.36 -20.86
CA VAL A 198 1.13 4.71 -20.05
C VAL A 198 2.02 3.49 -19.81
N PHE A 199 1.43 2.36 -19.40
CA PHE A 199 2.19 1.12 -19.18
C PHE A 199 2.82 0.60 -20.47
N ARG A 200 2.08 0.63 -21.58
CA ARG A 200 2.60 0.20 -22.89
C ARG A 200 3.80 1.05 -23.31
N GLU A 201 3.71 2.37 -23.26
CA GLU A 201 4.81 3.25 -23.69
C GLU A 201 6.10 3.07 -22.87
N LEU A 202 5.99 2.69 -21.59
CA LEU A 202 7.12 2.44 -20.70
C LEU A 202 7.62 0.99 -20.74
N SER A 203 6.95 0.12 -21.49
CA SER A 203 7.32 -1.28 -21.61
C SER A 203 8.11 -1.56 -22.90
N PRO A 204 9.12 -2.44 -22.85
CA PRO A 204 9.86 -2.83 -24.05
C PRO A 204 8.93 -3.36 -25.14
N TYR A 205 9.15 -2.92 -26.37
CA TYR A 205 8.33 -3.28 -27.53
C TYR A 205 6.84 -2.92 -27.39
N LYS A 206 6.50 -1.97 -26.52
CA LYS A 206 5.12 -1.62 -26.17
C LYS A 206 4.28 -2.78 -25.66
N LEU A 207 4.94 -3.79 -25.07
CA LEU A 207 4.31 -4.98 -24.53
C LEU A 207 4.54 -5.05 -23.02
N VAL A 208 3.48 -4.82 -22.27
CA VAL A 208 3.50 -4.88 -20.81
C VAL A 208 3.88 -6.28 -20.35
N GLY A 209 4.88 -6.35 -19.47
CA GLY A 209 5.45 -7.58 -18.95
C GLY A 209 5.85 -7.44 -17.49
N TYR A 210 6.72 -8.33 -17.02
CA TYR A 210 7.24 -8.34 -15.65
C TYR A 210 8.08 -7.11 -15.29
N ASN A 211 8.39 -6.25 -16.27
CA ASN A 211 8.98 -4.95 -16.00
C ASN A 211 8.05 -4.06 -15.16
N LEU A 212 6.73 -4.21 -15.28
CA LEU A 212 5.73 -3.42 -14.54
C LEU A 212 4.68 -4.26 -13.81
N THR A 213 4.69 -5.59 -13.96
CA THR A 213 3.78 -6.51 -13.25
C THR A 213 4.54 -7.57 -12.46
N VAL A 214 3.89 -8.16 -11.46
CA VAL A 214 4.42 -9.32 -10.70
C VAL A 214 3.86 -10.65 -11.20
N ASP A 215 2.74 -10.62 -11.92
CA ASP A 215 2.08 -11.77 -12.51
C ASP A 215 1.31 -11.36 -13.79
N HIS A 216 0.24 -12.09 -14.12
CA HIS A 216 -0.66 -11.84 -15.23
C HIS A 216 -1.31 -10.44 -15.29
N LEU A 217 -1.58 -9.77 -14.17
CA LEU A 217 -2.29 -8.49 -14.15
C LEU A 217 -1.93 -7.56 -13.00
N HIS A 218 -1.34 -8.06 -11.91
CA HIS A 218 -1.03 -7.25 -10.74
C HIS A 218 0.24 -6.42 -11.00
N PRO A 219 0.17 -5.09 -10.86
CA PRO A 219 1.35 -4.23 -10.97
C PRO A 219 2.41 -4.57 -9.93
N ASN A 220 3.69 -4.38 -10.27
CA ASN A 220 4.76 -4.31 -9.29
C ASN A 220 4.80 -2.91 -8.65
N ILE A 221 5.77 -2.64 -7.77
CA ILE A 221 5.85 -1.35 -7.06
C ILE A 221 5.98 -0.17 -8.05
N ASP A 222 6.74 -0.33 -9.13
CA ASP A 222 6.87 0.68 -10.17
C ASP A 222 5.58 0.86 -10.96
N GLY A 223 4.87 -0.23 -11.27
CA GLY A 223 3.55 -0.19 -11.89
C GLY A 223 2.53 0.54 -11.00
N TYR A 224 2.46 0.24 -9.70
CA TYR A 224 1.58 0.97 -8.77
C TYR A 224 1.93 2.46 -8.68
N ARG A 225 3.22 2.80 -8.69
CA ARG A 225 3.66 4.21 -8.74
C ARG A 225 3.16 4.89 -10.02
N LEU A 226 3.26 4.24 -11.18
CA LEU A 226 2.76 4.79 -12.45
C LEU A 226 1.24 4.98 -12.44
N ILE A 227 0.47 4.03 -11.87
CA ILE A 227 -0.98 4.19 -11.71
C ILE A 227 -1.29 5.41 -10.84
N ALA A 228 -0.62 5.52 -9.69
CA ALA A 228 -0.81 6.64 -8.77
C ALA A 228 -0.45 7.99 -9.41
N GLU A 229 0.67 8.04 -10.14
CA GLU A 229 1.11 9.23 -10.87
C GLU A 229 0.12 9.64 -11.96
N THR A 230 -0.41 8.67 -12.70
CA THR A 230 -1.39 8.93 -13.77
C THR A 230 -2.68 9.53 -13.21
N PHE A 231 -3.21 8.98 -12.12
CA PHE A 231 -4.34 9.57 -11.42
C PHE A 231 -4.02 10.95 -10.84
N TYR A 232 -2.85 11.11 -10.22
CA TYR A 232 -2.41 12.37 -9.63
C TYR A 232 -2.34 13.49 -10.67
N LYS A 233 -1.77 13.23 -11.85
CA LYS A 233 -1.69 14.20 -12.96
C LYS A 233 -3.08 14.66 -13.39
N GLU A 234 -4.03 13.73 -13.53
CA GLU A 234 -5.41 14.11 -13.88
C GLU A 234 -6.06 14.91 -12.75
N MET A 235 -5.92 14.47 -11.48
CA MET A 235 -6.42 15.23 -10.32
C MET A 235 -5.87 16.66 -10.27
N ASN A 236 -4.60 16.87 -10.59
CA ASN A 236 -3.98 18.19 -10.65
C ASN A 236 -4.60 19.04 -11.78
N LYS A 237 -4.72 18.47 -12.98
CA LYS A 237 -5.32 19.12 -14.16
C LYS A 237 -6.76 19.57 -13.93
N ILE A 238 -7.56 18.76 -13.23
CA ILE A 238 -8.97 19.08 -12.92
C ILE A 238 -9.16 19.71 -11.54
N ASN A 239 -8.08 20.19 -10.91
CA ASN A 239 -8.10 20.93 -9.64
C ASN A 239 -8.78 20.19 -8.47
N LEU A 240 -8.59 18.87 -8.37
CA LEU A 240 -9.12 18.03 -7.28
C LEU A 240 -8.17 17.86 -6.10
N LEU A 241 -6.93 18.34 -6.19
CA LEU A 241 -5.98 18.26 -5.09
C LEU A 241 -6.39 19.20 -3.94
N PRO A 242 -6.05 18.87 -2.68
CA PRO A 242 -6.36 19.72 -1.53
C PRO A 242 -5.86 21.15 -1.72
N LYS A 243 -6.67 22.11 -1.28
CA LYS A 243 -6.29 23.52 -1.22
C LYS A 243 -5.30 23.72 -0.06
N GLY A 244 -4.24 24.48 -0.28
CA GLY A 244 -3.24 24.77 0.72
C GLY A 244 -1.95 25.31 0.10
N GLU A 245 -1.04 25.76 0.97
CA GLU A 245 0.31 26.12 0.55
C GLU A 245 1.05 24.84 0.13
N ARG A 246 1.49 24.80 -1.12
CA ARG A 246 2.33 23.72 -1.62
C ARG A 246 3.80 24.09 -1.43
N ALA A 247 4.62 23.12 -1.06
CA ALA A 247 6.05 23.32 -1.03
C ALA A 247 6.54 23.77 -2.42
N ASN A 248 7.48 24.72 -2.45
CA ASN A 248 8.10 25.19 -3.70
C ASN A 248 9.11 24.14 -4.20
N LEU A 249 8.58 23.01 -4.69
CA LEU A 249 9.32 21.87 -5.21
C LEU A 249 8.84 21.58 -6.64
N THR A 250 9.77 21.25 -7.53
CA THR A 250 9.43 20.69 -8.84
C THR A 250 8.87 19.28 -8.66
N GLU A 251 8.01 18.82 -9.58
CA GLU A 251 7.46 17.46 -9.56
C GLU A 251 8.57 16.41 -9.53
N ALA A 252 9.58 16.54 -10.41
CA ALA A 252 10.73 15.65 -10.43
C ALA A 252 11.48 15.59 -9.08
N LYS A 253 11.56 16.71 -8.35
CA LYS A 253 12.20 16.72 -7.03
C LYS A 253 11.30 16.05 -5.98
N ALA A 254 10.00 16.28 -6.02
CA ALA A 254 9.04 15.62 -5.14
C ALA A 254 9.06 14.09 -5.36
N ASP A 255 9.07 13.63 -6.61
CA ASP A 255 9.13 12.21 -6.96
C ASP A 255 10.45 11.56 -6.51
N SER A 256 11.56 12.27 -6.67
CA SER A 256 12.86 11.82 -6.17
C SER A 256 12.87 11.65 -4.64
N ILE A 257 12.23 12.59 -3.91
CA ILE A 257 12.08 12.50 -2.46
C ILE A 257 11.18 11.33 -2.09
N LEU A 258 10.06 11.14 -2.77
CA LEU A 258 9.14 10.02 -2.54
C LEU A 258 9.87 8.69 -2.77
N ALA A 259 10.56 8.52 -3.89
CA ALA A 259 11.28 7.29 -4.21
C ALA A 259 12.38 6.96 -3.18
N ALA A 260 13.09 7.97 -2.67
CA ALA A 260 14.13 7.78 -1.68
C ALA A 260 13.60 7.40 -0.29
N ASN A 261 12.40 7.89 0.07
CA ASN A 261 11.82 7.78 1.40
C ASN A 261 10.53 6.94 1.45
N PHE A 262 10.17 6.24 0.37
CA PHE A 262 8.98 5.40 0.37
C PHE A 262 9.17 4.30 1.41
N PRO A 263 8.25 4.18 2.39
CA PRO A 263 8.43 3.33 3.56
C PRO A 263 8.11 1.87 3.21
N PHE A 264 8.96 1.27 2.37
CA PHE A 264 8.86 -0.09 1.87
C PHE A 264 10.23 -0.76 2.00
N THR A 265 10.29 -1.87 2.73
CA THR A 265 11.56 -2.47 3.14
C THR A 265 11.83 -3.80 2.43
N ALA A 266 13.00 -4.38 2.71
CA ALA A 266 13.32 -5.71 2.23
C ALA A 266 12.35 -6.75 2.79
N LEU A 267 11.84 -6.55 4.02
CA LEU A 267 10.84 -7.43 4.62
C LEU A 267 9.55 -7.45 3.80
N ASP A 268 9.04 -6.28 3.42
CA ASP A 268 7.82 -6.16 2.61
C ASP A 268 8.00 -6.83 1.24
N SER A 269 9.15 -6.60 0.60
CA SER A 269 9.51 -7.25 -0.66
C SER A 269 9.53 -8.78 -0.54
N THR A 270 10.14 -9.32 0.53
CA THR A 270 10.21 -10.77 0.75
C THR A 270 8.84 -11.36 1.05
N LEU A 271 7.99 -10.68 1.83
CA LEU A 271 6.62 -11.10 2.09
C LEU A 271 5.75 -11.12 0.82
N ALA A 272 5.89 -10.09 -0.02
CA ALA A 272 5.25 -10.04 -1.32
C ALA A 272 5.73 -11.21 -2.19
N ASN A 273 7.04 -11.48 -2.22
CA ASN A 273 7.60 -12.59 -2.98
C ASN A 273 7.09 -13.97 -2.50
N PHE A 274 6.98 -14.20 -1.18
CA PHE A 274 6.36 -15.42 -0.66
C PHE A 274 4.92 -15.56 -1.11
N SER A 275 4.14 -14.48 -1.03
CA SER A 275 2.75 -14.48 -1.49
C SER A 275 2.66 -14.80 -2.98
N ILE A 276 3.49 -14.19 -3.82
CA ILE A 276 3.55 -14.43 -5.27
C ILE A 276 3.96 -15.88 -5.56
N ILE A 277 4.98 -16.42 -4.88
CA ILE A 277 5.41 -17.81 -5.02
C ILE A 277 4.27 -18.76 -4.69
N VAL A 278 3.54 -18.52 -3.60
CA VAL A 278 2.40 -19.34 -3.18
C VAL A 278 1.27 -19.27 -4.21
N LEU A 279 0.86 -18.07 -4.62
CA LEU A 279 -0.23 -17.86 -5.56
C LEU A 279 0.08 -18.43 -6.96
N THR A 280 1.29 -18.17 -7.47
CA THR A 280 1.71 -18.64 -8.82
C THR A 280 2.15 -20.10 -8.85
N GLY A 281 2.31 -20.74 -7.70
CA GLY A 281 2.53 -22.19 -7.59
C GLY A 281 1.24 -22.98 -7.41
N GLN A 282 0.09 -22.38 -7.67
CA GLN A 282 -1.23 -23.00 -7.62
C GLN A 282 -2.01 -22.78 -8.92
N TYR A 283 -3.16 -23.45 -9.06
CA TYR A 283 -4.07 -23.23 -10.18
C TYR A 283 -4.56 -21.77 -10.21
N PRO A 284 -4.61 -21.10 -11.37
CA PRO A 284 -4.44 -21.64 -12.73
C PRO A 284 -3.02 -21.58 -13.32
N PHE A 285 -2.02 -21.10 -12.57
CA PHE A 285 -0.65 -20.98 -13.07
C PHE A 285 0.04 -22.33 -13.26
N VAL A 286 -0.36 -23.32 -12.46
CA VAL A 286 0.07 -24.73 -12.58
C VAL A 286 -1.15 -25.65 -12.48
N PRO A 287 -1.08 -26.91 -12.95
CA PRO A 287 -2.18 -27.87 -12.80
C PRO A 287 -2.62 -28.06 -11.35
N LYS A 288 -3.92 -28.32 -11.13
CA LYS A 288 -4.46 -28.60 -9.79
C LYS A 288 -3.73 -29.77 -9.13
N GLY A 289 -3.47 -29.66 -7.83
CA GLY A 289 -2.74 -30.67 -7.06
C GLY A 289 -1.21 -30.64 -7.21
N THR A 290 -0.65 -29.76 -8.05
CA THR A 290 0.81 -29.61 -8.18
C THR A 290 1.39 -29.07 -6.86
N PRO A 291 2.35 -29.77 -6.22
CA PRO A 291 3.05 -29.23 -5.06
C PRO A 291 3.77 -27.93 -5.41
N ASN A 292 3.79 -26.97 -4.48
CA ASN A 292 4.50 -25.71 -4.71
C ASN A 292 6.01 -25.88 -4.54
N TYR A 293 6.67 -26.43 -5.57
CA TYR A 293 8.11 -26.69 -5.56
C TYR A 293 8.95 -25.43 -5.40
N LYS A 294 8.45 -24.26 -5.86
CA LYS A 294 9.15 -22.98 -5.67
C LYS A 294 9.27 -22.63 -4.20
N MET A 295 8.20 -22.82 -3.42
CA MET A 295 8.23 -22.61 -1.98
C MET A 295 9.03 -23.69 -1.26
N LEU A 296 8.85 -24.97 -1.64
CA LEU A 296 9.59 -26.09 -1.03
C LEU A 296 11.12 -25.96 -1.21
N ASN A 297 11.56 -25.40 -2.33
CA ASN A 297 12.97 -25.19 -2.65
C ASN A 297 13.47 -23.79 -2.28
N TYR A 298 12.66 -22.94 -1.64
CA TYR A 298 13.08 -21.59 -1.26
C TYR A 298 14.19 -21.67 -0.22
N LYS A 299 15.37 -21.13 -0.55
CA LYS A 299 16.52 -21.10 0.35
C LYS A 299 16.50 -19.79 1.15
N MET A 300 16.21 -19.89 2.45
CA MET A 300 16.38 -18.76 3.38
C MET A 300 17.85 -18.41 3.47
N SER A 301 18.21 -17.18 3.10
CA SER A 301 19.60 -16.72 2.99
C SER A 301 19.92 -15.55 3.93
N SER A 302 18.88 -14.90 4.46
CA SER A 302 19.00 -13.70 5.29
C SER A 302 18.11 -13.76 6.54
N ILE A 303 18.41 -12.88 7.51
CA ILE A 303 17.53 -12.64 8.66
C ILE A 303 16.14 -12.14 8.22
N VAL A 304 16.09 -11.39 7.11
CA VAL A 304 14.84 -10.90 6.52
C VAL A 304 13.99 -12.08 6.06
N ASP A 305 14.58 -13.08 5.38
CA ASP A 305 13.86 -14.31 4.97
C ASP A 305 13.31 -15.05 6.18
N THR A 306 14.10 -15.17 7.25
CA THR A 306 13.71 -15.89 8.46
C THR A 306 12.54 -15.20 9.16
N ILE A 307 12.60 -13.87 9.28
CA ILE A 307 11.53 -13.08 9.89
C ILE A 307 10.28 -13.05 9.00
N ALA A 308 10.43 -12.92 7.68
CA ALA A 308 9.33 -13.00 6.73
C ALA A 308 8.62 -14.36 6.82
N ALA A 309 9.38 -15.46 6.95
CA ALA A 309 8.82 -16.81 7.04
C ALA A 309 8.01 -16.98 8.33
N ALA A 310 8.46 -16.40 9.44
CA ALA A 310 7.72 -16.39 10.69
C ALA A 310 6.39 -15.62 10.60
N ILE A 311 6.35 -14.50 9.87
CA ILE A 311 5.08 -13.79 9.60
C ILE A 311 4.17 -14.66 8.72
N PHE A 312 4.73 -15.20 7.63
CA PHE A 312 3.99 -16.02 6.67
C PHE A 312 3.33 -17.23 7.33
N ASN A 313 4.04 -17.87 8.27
CA ASN A 313 3.56 -18.98 9.09
C ASN A 313 2.70 -18.53 10.30
N LYS A 314 2.29 -17.26 10.37
CA LYS A 314 1.46 -16.67 11.43
C LYS A 314 2.06 -16.76 12.84
N GLN A 315 3.38 -16.91 12.95
CA GLN A 315 4.12 -16.96 14.21
C GLN A 315 4.47 -15.55 14.72
N LEU A 316 4.64 -14.60 13.81
CA LEU A 316 4.88 -13.19 14.13
C LEU A 316 3.84 -12.29 13.48
N LYS A 317 3.48 -11.22 14.20
CA LYS A 317 2.74 -10.11 13.62
C LYS A 317 3.69 -9.22 12.82
N TRP A 318 3.18 -8.60 11.76
CA TRP A 318 3.94 -7.72 10.85
C TRP A 318 4.68 -6.61 11.61
N GLU A 319 4.01 -5.85 12.48
CA GLU A 319 4.63 -4.79 13.30
C GLU A 319 5.76 -5.31 14.20
N THR A 320 5.56 -6.47 14.84
CA THR A 320 6.56 -7.10 15.71
C THR A 320 7.79 -7.53 14.91
N ALA A 321 7.59 -7.96 13.67
CA ALA A 321 8.68 -8.34 12.77
C ALA A 321 9.50 -7.12 12.30
N HIS A 322 8.86 -6.02 11.92
CA HIS A 322 9.57 -4.75 11.64
C HIS A 322 10.32 -4.27 12.86
N SER A 323 9.73 -4.32 14.06
CA SER A 323 10.40 -3.95 15.31
C SER A 323 11.64 -4.82 15.59
N LYS A 324 11.56 -6.13 15.34
CA LYS A 324 12.70 -7.06 15.47
C LYS A 324 13.80 -6.78 14.46
N LEU A 325 13.47 -6.48 13.20
CA LEU A 325 14.46 -6.08 12.20
C LEU A 325 15.08 -4.72 12.52
N ALA A 326 14.27 -3.78 13.01
CA ALA A 326 14.74 -2.48 13.46
C ALA A 326 15.78 -2.65 14.59
N GLU A 327 15.49 -3.47 15.60
CA GLU A 327 16.42 -3.80 16.68
C GLU A 327 17.69 -4.52 16.16
N TYR A 328 17.53 -5.46 15.22
CA TYR A 328 18.66 -6.13 14.58
C TYR A 328 19.60 -5.13 13.88
N TYR A 329 19.07 -4.18 13.10
CA TYR A 329 19.86 -3.14 12.46
C TYR A 329 20.46 -2.15 13.47
N LEU A 330 19.72 -1.86 14.55
CA LEU A 330 20.17 -1.01 15.65
C LEU A 330 21.46 -1.54 16.29
N ASN A 331 21.47 -2.83 16.60
CA ASN A 331 22.58 -3.53 17.25
C ASN A 331 23.83 -3.60 16.37
N ARG A 332 23.68 -3.36 15.06
CA ARG A 332 24.75 -3.29 14.07
C ARG A 332 25.12 -1.86 13.68
N ASN A 333 24.51 -0.87 14.32
CA ASN A 333 24.67 0.55 14.01
C ASN A 333 24.29 0.90 12.56
N GLU A 334 23.38 0.14 11.95
CA GLU A 334 22.85 0.35 10.59
C GLU A 334 21.61 1.28 10.65
N ILE A 335 21.86 2.56 10.96
CA ILE A 335 20.84 3.54 11.37
C ILE A 335 19.77 3.76 10.30
N ASP A 336 20.15 3.86 9.04
CA ASP A 336 19.18 4.14 7.97
C ASP A 336 18.22 2.97 7.75
N LYS A 337 18.69 1.73 7.94
CA LYS A 337 17.81 0.55 7.89
C LYS A 337 16.91 0.49 9.12
N PHE A 338 17.44 0.77 10.30
CA PHE A 338 16.62 0.91 11.52
C PHE A 338 15.49 1.93 11.32
N VAL A 339 15.82 3.14 10.87
CA VAL A 339 14.82 4.20 10.63
C VAL A 339 13.80 3.73 9.60
N ARG A 340 14.25 3.11 8.50
CA ARG A 340 13.36 2.62 7.44
C ARG A 340 12.37 1.55 7.91
N GLU A 341 12.79 0.60 8.75
CA GLU A 341 11.88 -0.38 9.35
C GLU A 341 10.84 0.27 10.28
N MET A 342 11.24 1.29 11.03
CA MET A 342 10.32 2.04 11.89
C MET A 342 9.38 2.94 11.08
N GLU A 343 9.85 3.49 9.95
CA GLU A 343 9.04 4.29 9.02
C GLU A 343 7.97 3.46 8.32
N ALA A 344 8.22 2.18 8.03
CA ALA A 344 7.19 1.24 7.56
C ALA A 344 6.03 1.16 8.56
N ILE A 345 6.33 0.96 9.85
CA ILE A 345 5.31 0.94 10.91
C ILE A 345 4.55 2.27 10.99
N ILE A 346 5.27 3.40 10.91
CA ILE A 346 4.67 4.74 10.92
C ILE A 346 3.72 4.95 9.74
N ALA A 347 4.09 4.45 8.56
CA ALA A 347 3.29 4.62 7.34
C ALA A 347 1.93 3.92 7.45
N GLU A 348 1.89 2.73 8.05
CA GLU A 348 0.64 2.02 8.33
C GLU A 348 -0.16 2.70 9.46
N ARG A 349 0.52 3.23 10.49
CA ARG A 349 -0.10 3.76 11.71
C ARG A 349 0.45 5.13 12.08
N THR A 350 0.05 6.15 11.32
CA THR A 350 0.57 7.52 11.42
C THR A 350 0.33 8.23 12.76
N TYR A 351 -0.52 7.69 13.63
CA TYR A 351 -0.84 8.24 14.96
C TYR A 351 -0.29 7.40 16.11
N TYR A 352 0.49 6.35 15.82
CA TYR A 352 1.11 5.52 16.83
C TYR A 352 2.39 6.19 17.35
N ASP A 353 2.46 6.49 18.65
CA ASP A 353 3.52 7.31 19.24
C ASP A 353 4.86 6.57 19.45
N VAL A 354 4.82 5.26 19.70
CA VAL A 354 6.00 4.45 20.05
C VAL A 354 7.09 4.51 18.99
N PRO A 355 6.84 4.33 17.67
CA PRO A 355 7.89 4.39 16.66
C PRO A 355 8.61 5.73 16.62
N TYR A 356 7.87 6.85 16.69
CA TYR A 356 8.47 8.18 16.74
C TYR A 356 9.37 8.35 17.95
N ARG A 357 8.91 7.93 19.13
CA ARG A 357 9.70 7.99 20.37
C ARG A 357 11.00 7.18 20.25
N THR A 358 10.90 5.94 19.74
CA THR A 358 12.05 5.04 19.59
C THR A 358 13.08 5.59 18.61
N ILE A 359 12.64 6.09 17.44
CA ILE A 359 13.52 6.73 16.47
C ILE A 359 14.20 7.95 17.10
N SER A 360 13.42 8.86 17.70
CA SER A 360 13.96 10.09 18.29
C SER A 360 14.98 9.80 19.40
N ALA A 361 14.66 8.90 20.34
CA ALA A 361 15.54 8.54 21.44
C ALA A 361 16.90 8.03 20.91
N TYR A 362 16.87 7.14 19.93
CA TYR A 362 18.08 6.56 19.38
C TYR A 362 18.91 7.56 18.56
N LEU A 363 18.27 8.34 17.69
CA LEU A 363 18.98 9.34 16.89
C LEU A 363 19.68 10.36 17.79
N ILE A 364 19.04 10.77 18.89
CA ILE A 364 19.63 11.67 19.89
C ILE A 364 20.83 11.02 20.59
N ASP A 365 20.69 9.77 21.05
CA ASP A 365 21.78 9.03 21.71
C ASP A 365 23.03 8.92 20.82
N LYS A 366 22.81 8.70 19.51
CA LYS A 366 23.88 8.62 18.51
C LYS A 366 24.38 9.98 17.99
N GLY A 367 23.82 11.09 18.46
CA GLY A 367 24.23 12.44 18.07
C GLY A 367 23.62 12.94 16.75
N TYR A 368 22.73 12.20 16.10
CA TYR A 368 21.98 12.62 14.91
C TYR A 368 20.78 13.50 15.27
N ILE A 369 21.07 14.57 16.01
CA ILE A 369 20.09 15.40 16.71
C ILE A 369 19.14 16.11 15.72
N GLU A 370 19.65 16.59 14.59
CA GLU A 370 18.84 17.22 13.55
C GLU A 370 17.85 16.24 12.90
N ARG A 371 18.28 14.99 12.65
CA ARG A 371 17.43 13.94 12.08
C ARG A 371 16.27 13.57 13.01
N ALA A 372 16.40 13.79 14.32
CA ALA A 372 15.34 13.48 15.29
C ALA A 372 14.19 14.50 15.28
N ILE A 373 14.42 15.74 14.81
CA ILE A 373 13.44 16.84 14.83
C ILE A 373 12.10 16.49 14.16
N PRO A 374 12.05 15.98 12.91
CA PRO A 374 10.77 15.68 12.27
C PRO A 374 9.95 14.65 13.06
N TYR A 375 10.59 13.61 13.60
CA TYR A 375 9.91 12.59 14.41
C TYR A 375 9.44 13.15 15.76
N LEU A 376 10.26 13.99 16.41
CA LEU A 376 9.88 14.64 17.66
C LEU A 376 8.70 15.62 17.47
N LYS A 377 8.71 16.40 16.39
CA LYS A 377 7.60 17.31 16.05
C LYS A 377 6.32 16.53 15.81
N LYS A 378 6.39 15.45 15.02
CA LYS A 378 5.23 14.61 14.77
C LYS A 378 4.73 13.95 16.06
N LEU A 379 5.63 13.47 16.91
CA LEU A 379 5.31 12.95 18.24
C LEU A 379 4.60 14.00 19.10
N ASP A 380 5.08 15.25 19.15
CA ASP A 380 4.44 16.33 19.92
C ASP A 380 3.00 16.63 19.43
N THR A 381 2.74 16.54 18.12
CA THR A 381 1.37 16.69 17.57
C THR A 381 0.43 15.54 17.96
N ILE A 382 0.96 14.34 18.18
CA ILE A 382 0.20 13.15 18.58
C ILE A 382 0.01 13.15 20.10
N LYS A 383 1.09 13.42 20.83
CA LYS A 383 1.21 13.33 22.27
C LYS A 383 2.29 14.30 22.77
N SER A 384 1.88 15.54 23.02
CA SER A 384 2.68 16.56 23.68
C SER A 384 2.86 16.22 25.16
N ASP A 385 3.98 15.57 25.49
CA ASP A 385 4.32 15.10 26.82
C ASP A 385 5.74 15.53 27.25
N PHE A 386 6.18 15.09 28.43
CA PHE A 386 7.51 15.42 28.94
C PHE A 386 8.62 15.05 27.97
N PHE A 387 8.58 13.86 27.35
CA PHE A 387 9.64 13.37 26.47
C PHE A 387 9.79 14.26 25.24
N SER A 388 8.68 14.49 24.52
CA SER A 388 8.66 15.31 23.31
C SER A 388 9.10 16.75 23.59
N ASN A 389 8.56 17.38 24.63
CA ASN A 389 8.89 18.76 25.00
C ASN A 389 10.34 18.89 25.51
N LYS A 390 10.81 17.96 26.36
CA LYS A 390 12.21 17.93 26.83
C LYS A 390 13.16 17.86 25.65
N TRP A 391 12.97 16.89 24.75
CA TRP A 391 13.91 16.68 23.66
C TRP A 391 13.83 17.75 22.58
N LEU A 392 12.64 18.22 22.17
CA LEU A 392 12.54 19.34 21.23
C LEU A 392 13.25 20.59 21.77
N GLY A 393 13.00 20.93 23.04
CA GLY A 393 13.67 22.05 23.69
C GLY A 393 15.19 21.89 23.70
N GLN A 394 15.69 20.72 24.09
CA GLN A 394 17.13 20.44 24.13
C GLN A 394 17.79 20.42 22.75
N VAL A 395 17.14 19.82 21.75
CA VAL A 395 17.62 19.77 20.37
C VAL A 395 17.74 21.19 19.80
N TYR A 396 16.69 22.00 19.91
CA TYR A 396 16.74 23.39 19.43
C TYR A 396 17.77 24.24 20.17
N LEU A 397 17.93 24.03 21.48
CA LEU A 397 18.96 24.72 22.25
C LEU A 397 20.37 24.38 21.75
N LYS A 398 20.65 23.10 21.47
CA LYS A 398 21.94 22.66 20.92
C LYS A 398 22.21 23.23 19.52
N LEU A 399 21.16 23.50 18.73
CA LEU A 399 21.25 24.16 17.44
C LEU A 399 21.32 25.70 17.56
N ASN A 400 21.48 26.23 18.77
CA ASN A 400 21.50 27.66 19.07
C ASN A 400 20.20 28.40 18.68
N ASP A 401 19.10 27.68 18.47
CA ASP A 401 17.77 28.24 18.24
C ASP A 401 17.02 28.37 19.58
N ALA A 402 17.51 29.31 20.40
CA ALA A 402 16.95 29.57 21.72
C ALA A 402 15.47 30.00 21.64
N LYS A 403 15.11 30.74 20.58
CA LYS A 403 13.75 31.23 20.34
C LYS A 403 12.76 30.06 20.20
N THR A 404 13.08 29.05 19.39
CA THR A 404 12.23 27.87 19.23
C THR A 404 12.33 26.92 20.42
N SER A 405 13.49 26.85 21.09
CA SER A 405 13.72 25.99 22.26
C SER A 405 12.86 26.36 23.47
N LEU A 406 12.78 27.65 23.79
CA LEU A 406 12.13 28.18 24.99
C LEU A 406 10.72 27.63 25.25
N PRO A 407 9.75 27.71 24.32
CA PRO A 407 8.38 27.24 24.59
C PRO A 407 8.32 25.75 24.94
N TYR A 408 9.19 24.92 24.35
CA TYR A 408 9.24 23.49 24.68
C TYR A 408 9.87 23.25 26.05
N LEU A 409 10.97 23.92 26.38
CA LEU A 409 11.60 23.79 27.70
C LEU A 409 10.69 24.31 28.82
N GLN A 410 9.99 25.41 28.58
CA GLN A 410 9.00 25.99 29.51
C GLN A 410 7.85 25.02 29.79
N LYS A 411 7.34 24.32 28.77
CA LYS A 411 6.36 23.25 28.96
C LYS A 411 6.96 22.06 29.70
N ALA A 412 8.17 21.63 29.32
CA ALA A 412 8.83 20.47 29.91
C ALA A 412 9.05 20.63 31.42
N VAL A 413 9.38 21.83 31.91
CA VAL A 413 9.59 22.07 33.36
C VAL A 413 8.31 22.03 34.20
N GLN A 414 7.14 22.04 33.57
CA GLN A 414 5.85 21.90 34.29
C GLN A 414 5.53 20.44 34.65
N PHE A 415 6.24 19.47 34.06
CA PHE A 415 6.06 18.06 34.35
C PHE A 415 6.83 17.64 35.62
N LYS A 416 6.36 16.58 36.30
CA LYS A 416 6.95 16.11 37.57
C LYS A 416 8.37 15.54 37.38
N GLU A 417 8.66 15.08 36.17
CA GLU A 417 9.93 14.49 35.74
C GLU A 417 11.02 15.55 35.49
N ALA A 418 10.70 16.84 35.63
CA ALA A 418 11.66 17.93 35.43
C ALA A 418 12.85 17.83 36.40
N ASP A 419 14.01 17.50 35.85
CA ASP A 419 15.27 17.32 36.57
C ASP A 419 16.14 18.60 36.56
N TYR A 420 17.23 18.59 37.33
CA TYR A 420 18.18 19.71 37.37
C TYR A 420 18.75 20.04 35.98
N GLN A 421 18.94 19.03 35.11
CA GLN A 421 19.49 19.23 33.77
C GLN A 421 18.51 20.00 32.87
N LEU A 422 17.20 19.78 33.02
CA LEU A 422 16.19 20.52 32.29
C LEU A 422 16.14 22.00 32.72
N TRP A 423 16.24 22.28 34.02
CA TRP A 423 16.35 23.65 34.53
C TRP A 423 17.63 24.34 34.09
N TYR A 424 18.75 23.62 34.04
CA TYR A 424 20.01 24.11 33.46
C TYR A 424 19.85 24.48 31.99
N ASN A 425 19.20 23.62 31.20
CA ASN A 425 18.95 23.89 29.78
C ASN A 425 17.99 25.06 29.58
N LEU A 426 16.94 25.20 30.40
CA LEU A 426 16.04 26.34 30.35
C LEU A 426 16.77 27.65 30.69
N ALA A 427 17.69 27.64 31.65
CA ALA A 427 18.56 28.78 31.93
C ALA A 427 19.41 29.17 30.72
N GLY A 428 20.01 28.18 30.04
CA GLY A 428 20.77 28.39 28.81
C GLY A 428 19.93 29.02 27.70
N ALA A 429 18.70 28.52 27.51
CA ALA A 429 17.77 29.06 26.52
C ALA A 429 17.36 30.50 26.84
N TYR A 430 17.07 30.83 28.10
CA TYR A 430 16.76 32.21 28.50
C TYR A 430 17.95 33.15 28.28
N TYR A 431 19.16 32.71 28.64
CA TYR A 431 20.37 33.49 28.47
C TYR A 431 20.65 33.80 27.00
N LEU A 432 20.59 32.79 26.12
CA LEU A 432 20.77 32.97 24.68
C LEU A 432 19.68 33.84 24.03
N ASN A 433 18.50 33.89 24.64
CA ASN A 433 17.40 34.76 24.22
C ASN A 433 17.43 36.14 24.92
N GLY A 434 18.51 36.49 25.63
CA GLY A 434 18.71 37.80 26.27
C GLY A 434 17.95 38.02 27.59
N ASN A 435 17.22 37.02 28.08
CA ASN A 435 16.41 37.11 29.30
C ASN A 435 17.25 36.72 30.54
N VAL A 436 18.22 37.57 30.89
CA VAL A 436 19.22 37.27 31.93
C VAL A 436 18.61 36.98 33.30
N ASP A 437 17.59 37.74 33.73
CA ASP A 437 16.94 37.51 35.03
C ASP A 437 16.28 36.13 35.13
N LEU A 438 15.55 35.72 34.08
CA LEU A 438 14.93 34.39 34.02
C LEU A 438 15.97 33.27 33.91
N ALA A 439 17.12 33.53 33.28
CA ALA A 439 18.24 32.60 33.26
C ALA A 439 18.80 32.37 34.67
N ILE A 440 18.98 33.45 35.46
CA ILE A 440 19.42 33.38 36.86
C ILE A 440 18.43 32.57 37.70
N THR A 441 17.14 32.87 37.63
CA THR A 441 16.12 32.12 38.38
C THR A 441 16.12 30.63 38.02
N SER A 442 16.26 30.32 36.73
CA SER A 442 16.25 28.93 36.25
C SER A 442 17.51 28.16 36.67
N ILE A 443 18.68 28.79 36.63
CA ILE A 443 19.94 28.14 37.05
C ILE A 443 20.01 27.97 38.57
N GLU A 444 19.44 28.90 39.35
CA GLU A 444 19.28 28.75 40.80
C GLU A 444 18.36 27.56 41.11
N ARG A 445 17.27 27.38 40.36
CA ARG A 445 16.41 26.20 40.50
C ARG A 445 17.15 24.91 40.16
N SER A 446 17.99 24.90 39.12
CA SER A 446 18.87 23.77 38.81
C SER A 446 19.82 23.46 39.98
N LEU A 447 20.46 24.47 40.56
CA LEU A 447 21.39 24.31 41.69
C LEU A 447 20.68 23.89 42.99
N GLN A 448 19.42 24.29 43.21
CA GLN A 448 18.62 23.77 44.32
C GLN A 448 18.41 22.25 44.21
N LEU A 449 18.18 21.75 43.00
CA LEU A 449 17.97 20.32 42.74
C LEU A 449 19.28 19.52 42.72
N ASN A 450 20.38 20.13 42.28
CA ASN A 450 21.71 19.54 42.32
C ASN A 450 22.79 20.58 42.68
N PRO A 451 23.06 20.79 43.99
CA PRO A 451 23.97 21.85 44.45
C PRO A 451 25.43 21.68 44.05
N LYS A 452 25.84 20.46 43.65
CA LYS A 452 27.23 20.12 43.32
C LYS A 452 27.51 20.08 41.83
N ASN A 453 26.56 20.49 40.97
CA ASN A 453 26.76 20.47 39.53
C ASN A 453 27.77 21.57 39.11
N PRO A 454 29.00 21.21 38.68
CA PRO A 454 30.03 22.20 38.36
C PRO A 454 29.65 23.06 37.15
N LEU A 455 28.96 22.49 36.16
CA LEU A 455 28.50 23.24 34.98
C LEU A 455 27.51 24.33 35.37
N ALA A 456 26.58 24.01 36.28
CA ALA A 456 25.59 24.97 36.74
C ALA A 456 26.19 26.07 37.62
N ILE A 457 27.16 25.74 38.49
CA ILE A 457 27.88 26.72 39.32
C ILE A 457 28.67 27.69 38.43
N ASN A 458 29.44 27.16 37.48
CA ASN A 458 30.22 27.98 36.56
C ASN A 458 29.32 28.90 35.74
N PHE A 459 28.21 28.37 35.23
CA PHE A 459 27.27 29.17 34.45
C PHE A 459 26.60 30.26 35.29
N TYR A 460 26.19 29.96 36.53
CA TYR A 460 25.65 30.95 37.46
C TYR A 460 26.62 32.10 37.74
N ASN A 461 27.88 31.77 38.04
CA ASN A 461 28.93 32.76 38.31
C ASN A 461 29.18 33.65 37.09
N GLN A 462 29.23 33.05 35.89
CA GLN A 462 29.41 33.78 34.63
C GLN A 462 28.24 34.73 34.35
N ILE A 463 27.00 34.29 34.54
CA ILE A 463 25.83 35.17 34.34
C ILE A 463 25.83 36.31 35.34
N LYS A 464 26.17 36.05 36.62
CA LYS A 464 26.23 37.09 37.65
C LYS A 464 27.31 38.14 37.38
N SER A 465 28.50 37.73 36.91
CA SER A 465 29.57 38.68 36.62
C SER A 465 29.25 39.60 35.44
N LEU A 466 28.40 39.18 34.50
CA LEU A 466 27.96 39.98 33.36
C LEU A 466 26.85 40.99 33.70
N ARG A 467 26.25 40.88 34.89
CA ARG A 467 25.20 41.79 35.39
C ARG A 467 25.77 42.98 36.16
N GLN A 468 27.00 42.85 36.67
CA GLN A 468 27.76 43.93 37.30
C GLN A 468 28.42 44.79 36.23
#